data_AF-A0A1I5ZUY0-F1
#
_entry.id   AF-A0A1I5ZUY0-F1
#
_cell.length_a   1.000
_cell.length_b   1.000
_cell.length_c   1.000
_cell.angle_alpha   90.00
_cell.angle_beta   90.00
_cell.angle_gamma   90.00
#
_symmetry.space_group_name_H-M   'P 1'
#
loop_
_entity.id
_entity.type
_entity.pdbx_description
1 polymer ?
#
loop_
_entity_poly.entity_id
_entity_poly.type
_entity_poly.pdbx_seq_one_letter_code
_entity_poly.pdbx_strand_id
1 'polypeptide(L)'
;MRGPEERAAFREFVRRHHPDVGGDPEEFVAGLTRFRRDSAAPQSDVDRYDAPVSFVQRAGGVAGMVEVVRRWRRRRREPPRVR
;
A
#
# COMPACT_ATOMS: atom_id res chain seq x y z
N MET A 1 -9.16 5.16 -9.70
CA MET A 1 -8.48 4.19 -8.81
C MET A 1 -8.62 2.81 -9.43
N ARG A 2 -7.56 2.00 -9.52
CA ARG A 2 -7.69 0.60 -9.97
C ARG A 2 -8.65 -0.16 -9.05
N GLY A 3 -9.53 -0.98 -9.63
CA GLY A 3 -10.33 -1.95 -8.89
C GLY A 3 -9.46 -3.05 -8.26
N PRO A 4 -9.97 -3.77 -7.25
CA PRO A 4 -9.22 -4.85 -6.58
C PRO A 4 -8.78 -5.98 -7.55
N GLU A 5 -9.58 -6.25 -8.58
CA GLU A 5 -9.33 -7.30 -9.59
C GLU A 5 -8.12 -6.99 -10.48
N GLU A 6 -8.02 -5.75 -10.96
CA GLU A 6 -6.91 -5.33 -11.82
C GLU A 6 -5.57 -5.35 -11.08
N ARG A 7 -5.59 -5.06 -9.76
CA ARG A 7 -4.43 -5.19 -8.87
C ARG A 7 -4.06 -6.64 -8.62
N ALA A 8 -5.04 -7.54 -8.56
CA ALA A 8 -4.80 -8.98 -8.43
C ALA A 8 -4.16 -9.54 -9.71
N ALA A 9 -4.69 -9.19 -10.90
CA ALA A 9 -4.12 -9.58 -12.19
C ALA A 9 -2.67 -9.08 -12.36
N PHE A 10 -2.38 -7.83 -11.97
CA PHE A 10 -1.01 -7.31 -11.98
C PHE A 10 -0.07 -8.11 -11.07
N ARG A 11 -0.50 -8.42 -9.84
CA ARG A 11 0.32 -9.20 -8.88
C ARG A 11 0.57 -10.63 -9.36
N GLU A 12 -0.42 -11.26 -9.98
CA GLU A 12 -0.28 -12.59 -10.57
C GLU A 12 0.73 -12.57 -11.72
N PHE A 13 0.63 -11.59 -12.62
CA PHE A 13 1.62 -11.39 -13.70
C PHE A 13 3.03 -11.24 -13.15
N VAL A 14 3.20 -10.35 -12.16
CA VAL A 14 4.51 -10.10 -11.53
C VAL A 14 5.07 -11.35 -10.90
N ARG A 15 4.25 -12.12 -10.16
CA ARG A 15 4.70 -13.35 -9.52
C ARG A 15 5.13 -14.42 -10.53
N ARG A 16 4.45 -14.49 -11.69
CA ARG A 16 4.70 -15.50 -12.72
C ARG A 16 5.95 -15.21 -13.56
N HIS A 17 6.20 -13.95 -13.90
CA HIS A 17 7.27 -13.56 -14.83
C HIS A 17 8.43 -12.84 -14.14
N HIS A 18 8.55 -12.93 -12.81
CA HIS A 18 9.57 -12.17 -12.09
C HIS A 18 10.99 -12.63 -12.49
N PRO A 19 11.91 -11.72 -12.85
CA PRO A 19 13.28 -12.10 -13.21
C PRO A 19 14.02 -12.80 -12.05
N ASP A 20 13.81 -12.35 -10.80
CA ASP A 20 14.42 -12.99 -9.62
C ASP A 20 13.94 -14.42 -9.34
N VAL A 21 12.83 -14.89 -9.95
CA VAL A 21 12.41 -16.30 -9.87
C VAL A 21 12.72 -17.09 -11.14
N GLY A 22 13.54 -16.52 -12.05
CA GLY A 22 13.92 -17.13 -13.31
C GLY A 22 13.00 -16.79 -14.50
N GLY A 23 12.17 -15.76 -14.38
CA GLY A 23 11.39 -15.22 -15.49
C GLY A 23 12.24 -14.43 -16.48
N ASP A 24 11.74 -14.25 -17.70
CA ASP A 24 12.42 -13.49 -18.73
C ASP A 24 12.34 -11.97 -18.45
N PRO A 25 13.49 -11.25 -18.35
CA PRO A 25 13.49 -9.82 -18.08
C PRO A 25 12.80 -8.98 -19.16
N GLU A 26 12.91 -9.37 -20.43
CA GLU A 26 12.34 -8.61 -21.55
C GLU A 26 10.82 -8.75 -21.57
N GLU A 27 10.30 -9.96 -21.39
CA GLU A 27 8.87 -10.23 -21.25
C GLU A 27 8.27 -9.49 -20.05
N PHE A 28 9.01 -9.44 -18.94
CA PHE A 28 8.60 -8.71 -17.75
C PHE A 28 8.47 -7.20 -18.01
N VAL A 29 9.47 -6.58 -18.66
CA VAL A 29 9.44 -5.14 -19.02
C VAL A 29 8.32 -4.84 -20.02
N ALA A 30 8.13 -5.69 -21.02
CA ALA A 30 7.06 -5.55 -22.00
C ALA A 30 5.68 -5.61 -21.34
N GLY A 31 5.47 -6.56 -20.41
CA GLY A 31 4.23 -6.67 -19.65
C GLY A 31 4.00 -5.51 -18.71
N LEU A 32 5.03 -5.01 -18.01
CA LEU A 32 4.93 -3.81 -17.17
C LEU A 32 4.49 -2.59 -17.98
N THR A 33 5.01 -2.45 -19.20
CA THR A 33 4.66 -1.33 -20.09
C THR A 33 3.18 -1.36 -20.48
N ARG A 34 2.61 -2.55 -20.71
CA ARG A 34 1.17 -2.73 -20.97
C ARG A 34 0.33 -2.30 -19.76
N PHE A 35 0.65 -2.81 -18.58
CA PHE A 35 -0.05 -2.44 -17.34
C PHE A 35 0.08 -0.95 -17.00
N ARG A 36 1.19 -0.29 -17.37
CA ARG A 36 1.38 1.16 -17.19
C ARG A 36 0.54 1.97 -18.16
N ARG A 37 0.46 1.55 -19.43
CA ARG A 37 -0.37 2.20 -20.46
C ARG A 37 -1.85 2.16 -20.10
N ASP A 38 -2.33 1.02 -19.64
CA ASP A 38 -3.74 0.85 -19.22
C ASP A 38 -4.05 1.62 -17.93
N SER A 39 -3.02 1.99 -17.16
CA SER A 39 -3.11 2.75 -15.91
C SER A 39 -2.85 4.25 -16.06
N ALA A 40 -2.71 4.76 -17.28
CA ALA A 40 -2.31 6.14 -17.53
C ALA A 40 -3.37 7.14 -17.03
N ALA A 41 -3.34 7.43 -15.73
CA ALA A 41 -3.61 8.77 -15.25
C ALA A 41 -2.57 9.71 -15.88
N PRO A 42 -2.94 10.96 -16.23
CA PRO A 42 -2.02 11.90 -16.86
C PRO A 42 -0.74 11.97 -16.03
N GLN A 43 0.39 11.67 -16.67
CA GLN A 43 1.70 11.92 -16.09
C GLN A 43 1.77 13.44 -15.93
N SER A 44 1.63 13.91 -14.70
CA SER A 44 1.88 15.30 -14.36
C SER A 44 3.35 15.62 -14.65
N ASP A 45 3.62 16.74 -15.30
CA ASP A 45 4.98 17.23 -15.61
C ASP A 45 5.87 17.48 -14.38
N VAL A 46 5.30 17.44 -13.17
CA VAL A 46 6.09 17.39 -11.94
C VAL A 46 6.74 16.02 -11.81
N ASP A 47 8.06 15.99 -11.65
CA ASP A 47 8.80 14.77 -11.33
C ASP A 47 8.24 14.20 -10.02
N ARG A 48 7.37 13.19 -10.13
CA ARG A 48 6.76 12.51 -8.98
C ARG A 48 7.82 11.92 -8.05
N TYR A 49 9.02 11.66 -8.56
CA TYR A 49 10.12 11.09 -7.81
C TYR A 49 10.97 12.16 -7.11
N ASP A 50 10.81 13.45 -7.45
CA ASP A 50 11.39 14.59 -6.75
C ASP A 50 10.51 15.07 -5.58
N ALA A 51 10.20 14.14 -4.67
CA ALA A 51 9.47 14.44 -3.45
C ALA A 51 10.31 14.05 -2.22
N PRO A 52 10.28 14.85 -1.13
CA PRO A 52 11.03 14.52 0.07
C PRO A 52 10.55 13.18 0.67
N VAL A 53 11.48 12.25 0.90
CA VAL A 53 11.20 10.94 1.48
C VAL A 53 10.94 11.09 2.99
N SER A 54 9.69 10.90 3.41
CA SER A 54 9.31 10.93 4.84
C SER A 54 9.15 9.50 5.40
N PHE A 55 9.89 9.17 6.46
CA PHE A 55 9.68 7.93 7.22
C PHE A 55 8.63 8.15 8.31
N VAL A 56 7.51 7.42 8.24
CA VAL A 56 6.49 7.42 9.30
C VAL A 56 6.65 6.16 10.15
N GLN A 57 6.90 6.33 11.44
CA GLN A 57 6.80 5.23 12.40
C GLN A 57 5.33 5.03 12.74
N ARG A 58 4.72 3.96 12.23
CA ARG A 58 3.41 3.52 12.72
C ARG A 58 3.62 2.80 14.05
N ALA A 59 2.82 3.14 15.05
CA ALA A 59 2.76 2.40 16.32
C ALA A 59 2.21 0.99 16.07
N GLY A 60 3.08 0.08 15.61
CA GLY A 60 2.80 -1.34 15.45
C GLY A 60 3.27 -2.15 16.65
N GLY A 61 2.76 -3.38 16.77
CA GLY A 61 3.18 -4.32 17.82
C GLY A 61 2.68 -3.96 19.22
N VAL A 62 3.50 -4.22 20.24
CA VAL A 62 3.14 -4.08 21.66
C VAL A 62 2.65 -2.66 22.00
N ALA A 63 3.24 -1.62 21.39
CA ALA A 63 2.81 -0.24 21.63
C ALA A 63 1.38 0.02 21.13
N GLY A 64 1.01 -0.52 19.97
CA GLY A 64 -0.36 -0.44 19.44
C GLY A 64 -1.36 -1.24 20.31
N MET A 65 -0.96 -2.41 20.83
CA MET A 65 -1.78 -3.16 21.77
C MET A 65 -2.01 -2.40 23.08
N VAL A 66 -0.98 -1.74 23.63
CA VAL A 66 -1.10 -0.89 24.82
C VAL A 66 -2.07 0.27 24.57
N GLU A 67 -2.02 0.89 23.39
CA GLU A 67 -2.95 1.97 23.03
C GLU A 67 -4.40 1.48 22.96
N VAL A 68 -4.63 0.31 22.36
CA VAL A 68 -5.96 -0.33 22.30
C VAL A 68 -6.51 -0.62 23.70
N VAL A 69 -5.70 -1.22 24.58
CA VAL A 69 -6.09 -1.52 25.97
C VAL A 69 -6.35 -0.23 26.75
N ARG A 70 -5.51 0.79 26.59
CA ARG A 70 -5.68 2.09 27.25
C ARG A 70 -6.96 2.78 26.80
N ARG A 71 -7.30 2.72 25.51
CA ARG A 71 -8.55 3.24 24.95
C ARG A 71 -9.77 2.50 25.49
N TRP A 72 -9.73 1.17 25.56
CA TRP A 72 -10.82 0.35 26.11
C TRP A 72 -11.04 0.64 27.61
N ARG A 73 -9.96 0.74 28.39
CA ARG A 73 -10.02 1.04 29.82
C ARG A 73 -10.57 2.45 30.08
N ARG A 74 -10.21 3.43 29.25
CA ARG A 74 -10.75 4.80 29.34
C ARG A 74 -12.26 4.83 29.10
N ARG A 75 -12.74 4.12 28.07
CA ARG A 75 -14.18 4.00 27.79
C ARG A 75 -14.96 3.34 28.92
N ARG A 76 -14.38 2.35 29.61
CA ARG A 76 -15.02 1.70 30.77
C ARG A 76 -15.00 2.54 32.05
N ARG A 77 -14.10 3.53 32.13
CA ARG A 77 -13.93 4.40 33.30
C ARG A 77 -14.54 5.78 33.11
N GLU A 78 -15.09 6.10 31.95
CA GLU A 78 -15.91 7.30 31.80
C GLU A 78 -17.25 7.04 32.51
N PRO A 79 -17.52 7.70 33.65
CA PRO A 79 -18.86 7.67 34.22
C PRO A 79 -19.85 8.21 33.17
N PRO A 80 -21.09 7.70 33.13
CA PRO A 80 -22.09 8.21 32.21
C PRO A 80 -22.19 9.73 32.40
N ARG A 81 -21.96 10.49 31.34
CA ARG A 81 -22.15 11.94 31.35
C ARG A 81 -23.66 12.20 31.28
N VAL A 82 -24.33 12.02 32.41
CA VAL A 82 -25.72 12.40 32.60
C VAL A 82 -25.82 13.09 33.96
N ARG A 83 -26.41 14.28 33.94
CA ARG A 83 -26.79 15.10 35.09
C ARG A 83 -28.30 14.98 35.23
#